data_AF-A0A2S9BTS1-F1
#
_entry.id   AF-A0A2S9BTS1-F1
#
_cell.length_a   1.000
_cell.length_b   1.000
_cell.length_c   1.000
_cell.angle_alpha   90.00
_cell.angle_beta   90.00
_cell.angle_gamma   90.00
#
_symmetry.space_group_name_H-M   'P 1'
#
loop_
_entity.id
_entity.type
_entity.pdbx_description
1 polymer ?
#
loop_
_entity_poly.entity_id
_entity_poly.type
_entity_poly.pdbx_seq_one_letter_code
_entity_poly.pdbx_strand_id
1 'polypeptide(L)'
;MNEDQVAERAADASPAFALTSGRERGYHRAAVDTFLASARRAFETGTDDLGADDVRAASFPLVKGGYVVADVDAALGRVEDAFAARERERVVRAQGAEVWVEQARADAQTILDHLARPRRRRFARTGVLTFGYRVDEVDHVSTRIVRYLRDGDPLSAEQLRSAAFRMQRGGYREEQVDALLDATIDVILAVR
;
A
#
# COMPACT_ATOMS: atom_id res chain seq x y z
N MET A 1 -41.02 1.06 23.35
CA MET A 1 -39.63 1.19 22.91
C MET A 1 -39.73 1.92 21.58
N ASN A 2 -39.68 3.26 21.64
CA ASN A 2 -40.28 4.10 20.60
C ASN A 2 -39.31 4.33 19.45
N GLU A 3 -39.78 3.96 18.25
CA GLU A 3 -39.14 4.14 16.94
C GLU A 3 -38.95 5.63 16.59
N ASP A 4 -39.60 6.54 17.32
CA ASP A 4 -39.48 7.99 17.13
C ASP A 4 -38.07 8.55 17.46
N GLN A 5 -37.27 7.86 18.30
CA GLN A 5 -35.93 8.36 18.67
C GLN A 5 -34.83 8.10 17.62
N VAL A 6 -35.07 7.22 16.64
CA VAL A 6 -34.10 6.95 15.57
C VAL A 6 -34.19 8.01 14.46
N ALA A 7 -35.36 8.62 14.27
CA ALA A 7 -35.59 9.63 13.24
C ALA A 7 -35.00 11.02 13.60
N GLU A 8 -34.86 11.33 14.89
CA GLU A 8 -34.48 12.68 15.34
C GLU A 8 -32.96 12.92 15.34
N ARG A 9 -32.14 11.85 15.34
CA ARG A 9 -30.67 11.96 15.32
C ARG A 9 -30.05 12.22 13.94
N ALA A 10 -30.83 12.16 12.86
CA ALA A 10 -30.35 12.46 11.50
C ALA A 10 -30.56 13.93 11.09
N ALA A 11 -31.21 14.76 11.94
CA ALA A 11 -31.68 16.09 11.57
C ALA A 11 -30.66 17.24 11.78
N ASP A 12 -29.46 16.97 12.31
CA ASP A 12 -28.47 18.03 12.62
C ASP A 12 -27.18 17.94 11.78
N ALA A 13 -27.21 17.21 10.66
CA ALA A 13 -26.22 17.38 9.61
C ALA A 13 -26.62 18.60 8.78
N SER A 14 -25.81 19.66 8.80
CA SER A 14 -25.98 20.80 7.90
C SER A 14 -26.27 20.31 6.47
N PRO A 15 -27.23 20.90 5.74
CA PRO A 15 -27.55 20.43 4.41
C PRO A 15 -26.27 20.46 3.57
N ALA A 16 -25.89 19.31 3.01
CA ALA A 16 -24.64 19.16 2.27
C ALA A 16 -24.56 20.10 1.04
N PHE A 17 -25.73 20.54 0.54
CA PHE A 17 -25.88 21.43 -0.61
C PHE A 17 -27.04 22.41 -0.40
N ALA A 18 -26.99 23.57 -1.09
CA ALA A 18 -28.11 24.51 -1.07
C ALA A 18 -29.34 23.92 -1.76
N LEU A 19 -30.53 24.36 -1.34
CA LEU A 19 -31.81 23.96 -1.92
C LEU A 19 -32.29 25.00 -2.95
N THR A 20 -32.90 24.53 -4.03
CA THR A 20 -33.52 25.44 -5.01
C THR A 20 -34.73 26.13 -4.41
N SER A 21 -34.95 27.40 -4.79
CA SER A 21 -36.09 28.19 -4.33
C SER A 21 -36.97 28.65 -5.50
N GLY A 22 -38.25 28.92 -5.22
CA GLY A 22 -39.18 29.48 -6.21
C GLY A 22 -39.54 28.51 -7.35
N ARG A 23 -39.18 28.87 -8.60
CA ARG A 23 -39.55 28.15 -9.83
C ARG A 23 -38.45 27.22 -10.34
N GLU A 24 -37.26 27.26 -9.73
CA GLU A 24 -36.12 26.45 -10.13
C GLU A 24 -36.23 25.00 -9.66
N ARG A 25 -35.90 24.07 -10.54
CA ARG A 25 -35.85 22.64 -10.25
C ARG A 25 -34.41 22.24 -9.97
N GLY A 26 -34.24 21.45 -8.93
CA GLY A 26 -32.95 20.93 -8.49
C GLY A 26 -32.92 19.41 -8.55
N TYR A 27 -31.77 18.80 -8.33
CA TYR A 27 -31.65 17.36 -8.30
C TYR A 27 -32.37 16.75 -7.09
N HIS A 28 -32.97 15.57 -7.30
CA HIS A 28 -33.66 14.85 -6.25
C HIS A 28 -32.72 14.46 -5.12
N ARG A 29 -32.99 14.99 -3.92
CA ARG A 29 -32.12 14.88 -2.74
C ARG A 29 -31.75 13.44 -2.40
N ALA A 30 -32.75 12.56 -2.25
CA ALA A 30 -32.49 11.16 -1.91
C ALA A 30 -31.70 10.39 -2.98
N ALA A 31 -31.78 10.81 -4.25
CA ALA A 31 -31.04 10.17 -5.33
C ALA A 31 -29.56 10.58 -5.28
N VAL A 32 -29.29 11.87 -5.06
CA VAL A 32 -27.94 12.41 -4.86
C VAL A 32 -27.30 11.82 -3.61
N ASP A 33 -28.01 11.81 -2.47
CA ASP A 33 -27.49 11.33 -1.19
C ASP A 33 -27.15 9.83 -1.24
N THR A 34 -28.00 9.02 -1.88
CA THR A 34 -27.76 7.57 -2.06
C THR A 34 -26.55 7.31 -2.95
N PHE A 35 -26.39 8.10 -4.02
CA PHE A 35 -25.25 8.00 -4.91
C PHE A 35 -23.95 8.36 -4.20
N LEU A 36 -23.90 9.50 -3.50
CA LEU A 36 -22.73 9.93 -2.75
C LEU A 36 -22.35 8.96 -1.64
N ALA A 37 -23.33 8.36 -0.94
CA ALA A 37 -23.08 7.33 0.06
C ALA A 37 -22.50 6.05 -0.55
N SER A 38 -22.92 5.70 -1.77
CA SER A 38 -22.40 4.52 -2.49
C SER A 38 -20.99 4.78 -3.03
N ALA A 39 -20.75 5.97 -3.62
CA ALA A 39 -19.43 6.41 -4.05
C ALA A 39 -18.44 6.45 -2.87
N ARG A 40 -18.86 6.99 -1.72
CA ARG A 40 -18.01 7.00 -0.52
C ARG A 40 -17.65 5.60 -0.05
N ARG A 41 -18.60 4.66 -0.03
CA ARG A 41 -18.32 3.26 0.33
C ARG A 41 -17.34 2.61 -0.64
N ALA A 42 -17.53 2.78 -1.95
CA ALA A 42 -16.60 2.26 -2.96
C ALA A 42 -15.18 2.83 -2.77
N PHE A 43 -15.07 4.11 -2.46
CA PHE A 43 -13.79 4.77 -2.15
C PHE A 43 -13.14 4.19 -0.88
N GLU A 44 -13.91 3.95 0.18
CA GLU A 44 -13.38 3.42 1.45
C GLU A 44 -13.00 1.93 1.34
N THR A 45 -13.79 1.10 0.64
CA THR A 45 -13.52 -0.33 0.48
C THR A 45 -12.49 -0.64 -0.60
N GLY A 46 -12.30 0.27 -1.57
CA GLY A 46 -11.35 0.09 -2.68
C GLY A 46 -11.78 -0.95 -3.71
N THR A 47 -13.09 -1.18 -3.83
CA THR A 47 -13.69 -2.08 -4.82
C THR A 47 -13.88 -1.32 -6.15
N ASP A 48 -13.62 -1.96 -7.30
CA ASP A 48 -13.73 -1.36 -8.64
C ASP A 48 -15.18 -1.20 -9.14
N ASP A 49 -16.17 -1.25 -8.25
CA ASP A 49 -17.60 -1.19 -8.60
C ASP A 49 -18.10 0.24 -8.92
N LEU A 50 -17.28 1.27 -8.68
CA LEU A 50 -17.62 2.66 -8.98
C LEU A 50 -16.36 3.51 -9.23
N GLY A 51 -16.14 3.88 -10.49
CA GLY A 51 -15.00 4.66 -10.96
C GLY A 51 -15.34 6.10 -11.38
N ALA A 52 -14.34 6.84 -11.85
CA ALA A 52 -14.51 8.22 -12.34
C ALA A 52 -15.52 8.32 -13.49
N ASP A 53 -15.55 7.33 -14.39
CA ASP A 53 -16.50 7.28 -15.50
C ASP A 53 -17.95 7.07 -15.04
N ASP A 54 -18.17 6.31 -13.96
CA ASP A 54 -19.50 6.10 -13.37
C ASP A 54 -20.03 7.37 -12.69
N VAL A 55 -19.15 8.16 -12.07
CA VAL A 55 -19.49 9.47 -11.49
C VAL A 55 -19.87 10.46 -12.59
N ARG A 56 -19.17 10.45 -13.72
CA ARG A 56 -19.49 11.30 -14.88
C ARG A 56 -20.79 10.90 -15.57
N ALA A 57 -21.15 9.62 -15.57
CA ALA A 57 -22.38 9.12 -16.17
C ALA A 57 -23.62 9.29 -15.26
N ALA A 58 -23.42 9.66 -13.98
CA ALA A 58 -24.51 9.80 -13.03
C ALA A 58 -25.51 10.89 -13.45
N SER A 59 -26.79 10.52 -13.52
CA SER A 59 -27.88 11.44 -13.89
C SER A 59 -28.98 11.38 -12.85
N PHE A 60 -29.44 12.54 -12.38
CA PHE A 60 -30.45 12.64 -11.33
C PHE A 60 -31.74 13.30 -11.84
N PRO A 61 -32.92 12.84 -11.40
CA PRO A 61 -34.18 13.47 -11.77
C PRO A 61 -34.33 14.85 -11.13
N LEU A 62 -34.94 15.79 -11.87
CA LEU A 62 -35.17 17.17 -11.44
C LEU A 62 -36.52 17.32 -10.73
N VAL A 63 -36.50 17.82 -9.50
CA VAL A 63 -37.69 18.09 -8.67
C VAL A 63 -37.72 19.51 -8.14
N LYS A 64 -38.90 19.98 -7.76
CA LYS A 64 -39.06 21.29 -7.11
C LYS A 64 -38.57 21.20 -5.66
N GLY A 65 -37.70 22.11 -5.25
CA GLY A 65 -37.07 22.08 -3.92
C GLY A 65 -35.98 21.01 -3.79
N GLY A 66 -35.38 20.61 -4.91
CA GLY A 66 -34.20 19.73 -4.93
C GLY A 66 -32.91 20.48 -4.59
N TYR A 67 -31.77 19.79 -4.63
CA TYR A 67 -30.47 20.45 -4.48
C TYR A 67 -30.11 21.28 -5.71
N VAL A 68 -29.45 22.41 -5.49
CA VAL A 68 -28.95 23.28 -6.56
C VAL A 68 -28.00 22.48 -7.45
N VAL A 69 -28.32 22.42 -8.74
CA VAL A 69 -27.59 21.62 -9.75
C VAL A 69 -26.10 21.98 -9.75
N ALA A 70 -25.78 23.27 -9.76
CA ALA A 70 -24.39 23.75 -9.77
C ALA A 70 -23.57 23.30 -8.53
N ASP A 71 -24.19 23.24 -7.34
CA ASP A 71 -23.51 22.82 -6.12
C ASP A 71 -23.23 21.32 -6.12
N VAL A 72 -24.19 20.53 -6.63
CA VAL A 72 -24.08 19.08 -6.77
C VAL A 72 -23.03 18.73 -7.83
N ASP A 73 -23.05 19.38 -8.99
CA ASP A 73 -22.08 19.15 -10.07
C ASP A 73 -20.66 19.51 -9.62
N ALA A 74 -20.49 20.62 -8.90
CA ALA A 74 -19.19 21.00 -8.35
C ALA A 74 -18.66 19.99 -7.32
N ALA A 75 -19.54 19.34 -6.56
CA ALA A 75 -19.16 18.31 -5.62
C ALA A 75 -18.87 16.97 -6.29
N LEU A 76 -19.66 16.57 -7.29
CA LEU A 76 -19.40 15.39 -8.12
C LEU A 76 -18.07 15.52 -8.86
N GLY A 77 -17.74 16.70 -9.39
CA GLY A 77 -16.42 16.96 -9.98
C GLY A 77 -15.26 16.75 -9.00
N ARG A 78 -15.40 17.20 -7.74
CA ARG A 78 -14.37 16.95 -6.70
C ARG A 78 -14.24 15.47 -6.35
N VAL A 79 -15.35 14.73 -6.37
CA VAL A 79 -15.33 13.28 -6.16
C VAL A 79 -14.67 12.58 -7.35
N GLU A 80 -15.01 12.95 -8.58
CA GLU A 80 -14.37 12.45 -9.81
C GLU A 80 -12.85 12.68 -9.79
N ASP A 81 -12.40 13.88 -9.46
CA ASP A 81 -10.97 14.21 -9.34
C ASP A 81 -10.26 13.34 -8.29
N ALA A 82 -10.92 13.06 -7.16
CA ALA A 82 -10.38 12.19 -6.12
C ALA A 82 -10.29 10.72 -6.57
N PHE A 83 -11.29 10.22 -7.29
CA PHE A 83 -11.24 8.88 -7.90
C PHE A 83 -10.18 8.79 -9.00
N ALA A 84 -10.05 9.81 -9.86
CA ALA A 84 -9.05 9.85 -10.91
C ALA A 84 -7.62 9.96 -10.35
N ALA A 85 -7.42 10.73 -9.27
CA ALA A 85 -6.13 10.80 -8.57
C ALA A 85 -5.77 9.46 -7.91
N ARG A 86 -6.74 8.83 -7.24
CA ARG A 86 -6.56 7.51 -6.63
C ARG A 86 -6.28 6.41 -7.66
N GLU A 87 -6.98 6.43 -8.78
CA GLU A 87 -6.78 5.45 -9.86
C GLU A 87 -5.43 5.64 -10.52
N ARG A 88 -5.02 6.90 -10.79
CA ARG A 88 -3.65 7.19 -11.27
C ARG A 88 -2.59 6.74 -10.27
N GLU A 89 -2.77 7.00 -8.98
CA GLU A 89 -1.86 6.50 -7.95
C GLU A 89 -1.86 4.98 -7.89
N ARG A 90 -3.00 4.31 -8.04
CA ARG A 90 -3.09 2.85 -8.10
C ARG A 90 -2.40 2.30 -9.33
N VAL A 91 -2.57 2.89 -10.50
CA VAL A 91 -1.94 2.45 -11.75
C VAL A 91 -0.44 2.71 -11.71
N VAL A 92 0.01 3.88 -11.23
CA VAL A 92 1.44 4.18 -11.04
C VAL A 92 2.06 3.25 -10.00
N ARG A 93 1.35 2.98 -8.90
CA ARG A 93 1.77 2.04 -7.86
C ARG A 93 1.69 0.60 -8.34
N ALA A 94 0.73 0.19 -9.16
CA ALA A 94 0.57 -1.18 -9.61
C ALA A 94 1.50 -1.51 -10.78
N GLN A 95 1.60 -0.66 -11.80
CA GLN A 95 2.48 -0.89 -12.95
C GLN A 95 3.96 -0.63 -12.61
N GLY A 96 4.23 0.29 -11.68
CA GLY A 96 5.56 0.50 -11.11
C GLY A 96 5.91 -0.57 -10.08
N ALA A 97 5.04 -0.87 -9.11
CA ALA A 97 5.38 -1.89 -8.12
C ALA A 97 5.31 -3.31 -8.69
N GLU A 98 4.46 -3.69 -9.64
CA GLU A 98 4.47 -5.08 -10.15
C GLU A 98 5.84 -5.47 -10.73
N VAL A 99 6.43 -4.63 -11.58
CA VAL A 99 7.73 -4.93 -12.19
C VAL A 99 8.84 -4.94 -11.12
N TRP A 100 8.79 -4.00 -10.16
CA TRP A 100 9.80 -3.90 -9.11
C TRP A 100 9.62 -4.95 -8.00
N VAL A 101 8.39 -5.38 -7.73
CA VAL A 101 8.02 -6.43 -6.78
C VAL A 101 8.32 -7.80 -7.38
N GLU A 102 8.07 -8.03 -8.67
CA GLU A 102 8.50 -9.26 -9.34
C GLU A 102 10.03 -9.38 -9.36
N GLN A 103 10.74 -8.29 -9.66
CA GLN A 103 12.20 -8.26 -9.57
C GLN A 103 12.67 -8.49 -8.12
N ALA A 104 12.11 -7.79 -7.15
CA ALA A 104 12.44 -7.97 -5.73
C ALA A 104 12.11 -9.39 -5.23
N ARG A 105 11.06 -10.02 -5.75
CA ARG A 105 10.69 -11.41 -5.47
C ARG A 105 11.71 -12.39 -6.06
N ALA A 106 12.16 -12.15 -7.29
CA ALA A 106 13.22 -12.95 -7.93
C ALA A 106 14.56 -12.80 -7.17
N ASP A 107 14.90 -11.59 -6.73
CA ASP A 107 16.10 -11.31 -5.95
C ASP A 107 16.01 -11.96 -4.55
N ALA A 108 14.85 -11.85 -3.89
CA ALA A 108 14.56 -12.54 -2.63
C ALA A 108 14.71 -14.06 -2.75
N GLN A 109 14.22 -14.66 -3.83
CA GLN A 109 14.35 -16.09 -4.07
C GLN A 109 15.82 -16.50 -4.24
N THR A 110 16.62 -15.70 -4.96
CA THR A 110 18.06 -15.92 -5.13
C THR A 110 18.79 -15.88 -3.78
N ILE A 111 18.44 -14.92 -2.91
CA ILE A 111 18.99 -14.83 -1.54
C ILE A 111 18.60 -16.07 -0.73
N LEU A 112 17.34 -16.48 -0.78
CA LEU A 112 16.86 -17.67 -0.08
C LEU A 112 17.59 -18.95 -0.52
N ASP A 113 17.79 -19.12 -1.83
CA ASP A 113 18.48 -20.28 -2.39
C ASP A 113 19.95 -20.32 -1.95
N HIS A 114 20.61 -19.15 -1.86
CA HIS A 114 21.95 -19.05 -1.30
C HIS A 114 21.98 -19.43 0.19
N LEU A 115 21.05 -18.92 0.99
CA LEU A 115 20.98 -19.14 2.43
C LEU A 115 20.44 -20.52 2.83
N ALA A 116 19.83 -21.25 1.90
CA ALA A 116 19.36 -22.63 2.07
C ALA A 116 20.50 -23.64 2.25
N ARG A 117 21.73 -23.26 1.89
CA ARG A 117 22.93 -24.07 2.12
C ARG A 117 23.13 -24.38 3.62
N PRO A 118 23.76 -25.52 3.96
CA PRO A 118 24.01 -25.89 5.35
C PRO A 118 24.74 -24.78 6.12
N ARG A 119 24.41 -24.65 7.41
CA ARG A 119 25.11 -23.73 8.33
C ARG A 119 26.63 -23.90 8.22
N ARG A 120 27.36 -22.80 8.37
CA ARG A 120 28.82 -22.74 8.22
C ARG A 120 29.35 -23.07 6.82
N ARG A 121 28.47 -23.24 5.82
CA ARG A 121 28.77 -23.47 4.39
C ARG A 121 27.94 -22.60 3.43
N ARG A 122 27.22 -21.61 3.93
CA ARG A 122 26.47 -20.65 3.11
C ARG A 122 27.39 -19.86 2.17
N PHE A 123 28.41 -19.24 2.76
CA PHE A 123 29.42 -18.46 2.04
C PHE A 123 30.73 -19.24 1.87
N ALA A 124 31.53 -18.83 0.89
CA ALA A 124 32.88 -19.33 0.73
C ALA A 124 33.78 -18.85 1.88
N ARG A 125 34.74 -19.70 2.27
CA ARG A 125 35.69 -19.38 3.33
C ARG A 125 36.96 -18.75 2.79
N THR A 126 37.57 -17.91 3.63
CA THR A 126 38.93 -17.42 3.41
C THR A 126 39.93 -18.53 3.72
N GLY A 127 41.18 -18.36 3.26
CA GLY A 127 42.25 -19.31 3.56
C GLY A 127 42.52 -19.40 5.08
N VAL A 128 43.12 -20.49 5.54
CA VAL A 128 43.47 -20.71 6.96
C VAL A 128 44.43 -19.67 7.55
N LEU A 129 45.14 -18.93 6.69
CA LEU A 129 46.04 -17.84 7.07
C LEU A 129 45.40 -16.45 6.92
N THR A 130 44.20 -16.37 6.35
CA THR A 130 43.50 -15.11 6.03
C THR A 130 42.36 -14.89 7.00
N PHE A 131 42.05 -13.63 7.28
CA PHE A 131 40.89 -13.24 8.07
C PHE A 131 39.66 -13.08 7.18
N GLY A 132 38.50 -13.30 7.77
CA GLY A 132 37.21 -12.97 7.20
C GLY A 132 36.18 -12.85 8.31
N TYR A 133 34.92 -12.65 7.97
CA TYR A 133 33.88 -12.49 8.99
C TYR A 133 33.63 -13.78 9.79
N ARG A 134 33.34 -13.59 11.07
CA ARG A 134 33.04 -14.66 12.00
C ARG A 134 31.81 -15.43 11.57
N VAL A 135 32.02 -16.71 11.26
CA VAL A 135 31.02 -17.62 10.68
C VAL A 135 29.72 -17.66 11.50
N ASP A 136 29.82 -17.75 12.83
CA ASP A 136 28.64 -17.87 13.69
C ASP A 136 27.78 -16.59 13.73
N GLU A 137 28.40 -15.41 13.61
CA GLU A 137 27.69 -14.12 13.60
C GLU A 137 26.97 -13.90 12.26
N VAL A 138 27.67 -14.19 11.16
CA VAL A 138 27.08 -14.14 9.82
C VAL A 138 25.92 -15.13 9.70
N ASP A 139 26.09 -16.36 10.21
CA ASP A 139 25.03 -17.37 10.20
C ASP A 139 23.79 -16.94 11.00
N HIS A 140 23.98 -16.17 12.08
CA HIS A 140 22.89 -15.64 12.89
C HIS A 140 22.09 -14.58 12.12
N VAL A 141 22.77 -13.62 11.50
CA VAL A 141 22.14 -12.59 10.65
C VAL A 141 21.44 -13.24 9.46
N SER A 142 22.09 -14.20 8.80
CA SER A 142 21.52 -14.98 7.70
C SER A 142 20.22 -15.67 8.10
N THR A 143 20.13 -16.25 9.31
CA THR A 143 18.88 -16.87 9.78
C THR A 143 17.78 -15.82 9.97
N ARG A 144 18.11 -14.60 10.40
CA ARG A 144 17.13 -13.51 10.52
C ARG A 144 16.63 -13.03 9.17
N ILE A 145 17.51 -12.95 8.17
CA ILE A 145 17.16 -12.65 6.77
C ILE A 145 16.19 -13.70 6.23
N VAL A 146 16.47 -14.99 6.46
CA VAL A 146 15.58 -16.08 6.02
C VAL A 146 14.18 -15.95 6.63
N ARG A 147 14.08 -15.63 7.93
CA ARG A 147 12.78 -15.43 8.59
C ARG A 147 12.04 -14.23 8.05
N TYR A 148 12.73 -13.12 7.78
CA TYR A 148 12.11 -11.97 7.12
C TYR A 148 11.54 -12.35 5.75
N LEU A 149 12.35 -13.00 4.91
CA LEU A 149 11.95 -13.33 3.54
C LEU A 149 10.90 -14.44 3.43
N ARG A 150 10.84 -15.37 4.40
CA ARG A 150 9.86 -16.48 4.39
C ARG A 150 8.63 -16.23 5.25
N ASP A 151 8.86 -15.75 6.47
CA ASP A 151 7.84 -15.68 7.52
C ASP A 151 7.30 -14.25 7.71
N GLY A 152 7.95 -13.25 7.09
CA GLY A 152 7.58 -11.84 7.22
C GLY A 152 8.03 -11.20 8.53
N ASP A 153 8.97 -11.82 9.24
CA ASP A 153 9.50 -11.29 10.51
C ASP A 153 10.08 -9.87 10.34
N PRO A 154 9.84 -8.94 11.27
CA PRO A 154 10.31 -7.57 11.12
C PRO A 154 11.84 -7.47 11.07
N LEU A 155 12.36 -7.02 9.93
CA LEU A 155 13.76 -6.71 9.68
C LEU A 155 13.83 -5.40 8.87
N SER A 156 14.61 -4.43 9.35
CA SER A 156 14.78 -3.15 8.66
C SER A 156 16.11 -3.07 7.93
N ALA A 157 16.15 -2.30 6.83
CA ALA A 157 17.37 -2.00 6.10
C ALA A 157 18.46 -1.39 7.00
N GLU A 158 18.07 -0.55 7.97
CA GLU A 158 19.00 0.08 8.90
C GLU A 158 19.65 -0.92 9.86
N GLN A 159 18.92 -1.95 10.29
CA GLN A 159 19.48 -3.05 11.09
C GLN A 159 20.51 -3.87 10.31
N LEU A 160 20.35 -4.02 8.99
CA LEU A 160 21.33 -4.70 8.14
C LEU A 160 22.56 -3.82 7.89
N ARG A 161 22.38 -2.53 7.61
CA ARG A 161 23.52 -1.59 7.45
C ARG A 161 24.39 -1.45 8.69
N SER A 162 23.77 -1.56 9.87
CA SER A 162 24.47 -1.52 11.16
C SER A 162 25.02 -2.88 11.60
N ALA A 163 24.81 -3.94 10.81
CA ALA A 163 25.37 -5.26 11.11
C ALA A 163 26.90 -5.23 10.96
N ALA A 164 27.60 -5.38 12.07
CA ALA A 164 29.06 -5.49 12.08
C ALA A 164 29.46 -6.89 12.55
N PHE A 165 30.39 -7.51 11.81
CA PHE A 165 30.92 -8.83 12.14
C PHE A 165 32.35 -8.72 12.64
N ARG A 166 32.70 -9.53 13.64
CA ARG A 166 34.08 -9.67 14.09
C ARG A 166 34.90 -10.46 13.08
N MET A 167 36.19 -10.15 13.00
CA MET A 167 37.13 -10.91 12.18
C MET A 167 37.52 -12.24 12.84
N GLN A 168 37.65 -13.30 12.04
CA GLN A 168 38.12 -14.62 12.43
C GLN A 168 38.99 -15.22 11.32
N ARG A 169 40.04 -15.97 11.70
CA ARG A 169 40.84 -16.76 10.75
C ARG A 169 40.00 -17.88 10.11
N GLY A 170 40.10 -18.01 8.78
CA GLY A 170 39.28 -18.97 8.02
C GLY A 170 37.77 -18.68 8.13
N GLY A 171 37.42 -17.42 8.34
CA GLY A 171 36.05 -16.91 8.36
C GLY A 171 35.41 -16.94 6.98
N TYR A 172 34.22 -16.35 6.88
CA TYR A 172 33.59 -16.13 5.59
C TYR A 172 34.24 -14.99 4.82
N ARG A 173 34.24 -15.11 3.50
CA ARG A 173 34.69 -14.06 2.60
C ARG A 173 33.78 -12.84 2.73
N GLU A 174 34.37 -11.72 3.10
CA GLU A 174 33.68 -10.46 3.39
C GLU A 174 32.87 -10.01 2.15
N GLU A 175 33.51 -10.04 0.98
CA GLU A 175 32.91 -9.73 -0.32
C GLU A 175 31.58 -10.45 -0.61
N GLN A 176 31.44 -11.73 -0.23
CA GLN A 176 30.21 -12.50 -0.46
C GLN A 176 29.13 -12.20 0.58
N VAL A 177 29.55 -11.91 1.81
CA VAL A 177 28.62 -11.57 2.88
C VAL A 177 28.04 -10.19 2.63
N ASP A 178 28.89 -9.21 2.32
CA ASP A 178 28.48 -7.83 2.06
C ASP A 178 27.54 -7.75 0.86
N ALA A 179 27.88 -8.44 -0.26
CA ALA A 179 26.99 -8.50 -1.43
C ALA A 179 25.61 -9.08 -1.12
N LEU A 180 25.52 -10.07 -0.21
CA LEU A 180 24.23 -10.63 0.20
C LEU A 180 23.46 -9.67 1.10
N LEU A 181 24.14 -8.94 1.99
CA LEU A 181 23.50 -7.92 2.82
C LEU A 181 22.95 -6.77 1.96
N ASP A 182 23.73 -6.30 0.99
CA ASP A 182 23.33 -5.24 0.07
C ASP A 182 22.11 -5.66 -0.76
N ALA A 183 22.15 -6.86 -1.37
CA ALA A 183 21.02 -7.40 -2.11
C ALA A 183 19.76 -7.54 -1.22
N THR A 184 19.93 -7.89 0.05
CA THR A 184 18.80 -7.96 1.00
C THR A 184 18.25 -6.57 1.33
N ILE A 185 19.11 -5.56 1.47
CA ILE A 185 18.70 -4.17 1.69
C ILE A 185 17.88 -3.67 0.51
N ASP A 186 18.32 -3.94 -0.72
CA ASP A 186 17.63 -3.54 -1.94
C ASP A 186 16.22 -4.15 -2.00
N VAL A 187 16.08 -5.44 -1.65
CA VAL A 187 14.76 -6.11 -1.53
C VAL A 187 13.88 -5.43 -0.48
N ILE A 188 14.41 -5.11 0.70
CA ILE A 188 13.63 -4.43 1.77
C ILE A 188 13.15 -3.06 1.29
N LEU A 189 13.97 -2.32 0.55
CA LEU A 189 13.62 -0.99 0.04
C LEU A 189 12.61 -1.06 -1.10
N ALA A 190 12.68 -2.09 -1.95
CA ALA A 190 11.77 -2.27 -3.08
C ALA A 190 10.34 -2.65 -2.65
N VAL A 191 10.17 -3.27 -1.48
CA VAL A 191 8.87 -3.73 -0.96
C VAL A 191 8.20 -2.69 -0.03
N ARG A 192 8.83 -1.53 0.22
CA ARG A 192 8.36 -0.52 1.17
C ARG A 192 7.55 0.62 0.53
#